data_AF-A0A7K8DXI0-F1
#
_entry.id   AF-A0A7K8DXI0-F1
#
_cell.length_a   1.000
_cell.length_b   1.000
_cell.length_c   1.000
_cell.angle_alpha   90.00
_cell.angle_beta   90.00
_cell.angle_gamma   90.00
#
_symmetry.space_group_name_H-M   'P 1'
#
loop_
_entity.id
_entity.type
_entity.pdbx_description
1 polymer ?
#
loop_
_entity_poly.entity_id
_entity_poly.type
_entity_poly.pdbx_seq_one_letter_code
_entity_poly.pdbx_strand_id
1 'polypeptide(L)'
;MPGVTVKDVNQQEFVRALAAFLKKSGKLKVPEWADTVKLAKHKELAPYDENWFYTRAASTARHLYLRGGAGVGSMAKVYGGRQRRGV
;
A
#
# COMPACT_ATOMS: atom_id res chain seq x y z
N MET A 1 -26.87 13.92 -5.06
CA MET A 1 -26.26 13.29 -3.86
C MET A 1 -25.29 14.29 -3.25
N PRO A 2 -25.27 14.47 -1.92
CA PRO A 2 -24.22 15.25 -1.26
C PRO A 2 -22.83 14.64 -1.54
N GLY A 3 -21.78 15.45 -1.43
CA GLY A 3 -20.40 14.98 -1.63
C GLY A 3 -20.00 13.91 -0.62
N VAL A 4 -19.23 12.92 -1.07
CA VAL A 4 -18.75 11.79 -0.25
C VAL A 4 -17.24 11.94 -0.08
N THR A 5 -16.73 11.85 1.15
CA THR A 5 -15.31 11.93 1.45
C THR A 5 -14.67 10.55 1.61
N VAL A 6 -13.33 10.50 1.68
CA VAL A 6 -12.57 9.26 1.89
C VAL A 6 -12.90 8.57 3.23
N LYS A 7 -13.46 9.30 4.20
CA LYS A 7 -13.85 8.74 5.51
C LYS A 7 -15.25 8.11 5.51
N ASP A 8 -16.07 8.42 4.51
CA ASP A 8 -17.47 7.99 4.43
C ASP A 8 -17.64 6.67 3.65
N VAL A 9 -16.55 6.15 3.09
CA VAL A 9 -16.52 4.93 2.27
C VAL A 9 -15.79 3.80 2.95
N ASN A 10 -16.10 2.56 2.55
CA ASN A 10 -15.35 1.40 2.99
C ASN A 10 -13.87 1.53 2.59
N GLN A 11 -13.00 1.42 3.58
CA GLN A 11 -11.57 1.64 3.44
C GLN A 11 -10.92 0.65 2.48
N GLN A 12 -11.33 -0.62 2.52
CA GLN A 12 -10.73 -1.67 1.70
C GLN A 12 -11.13 -1.52 0.24
N GLU A 13 -12.40 -1.22 -0.01
CA GLU A 13 -12.93 -0.98 -1.35
C GLU A 13 -12.30 0.25 -1.98
N PHE A 14 -12.16 1.34 -1.22
CA PHE A 14 -11.49 2.55 -1.68
C PHE A 14 -10.04 2.27 -2.12
N VAL A 15 -9.27 1.52 -1.33
CA VAL A 15 -7.87 1.19 -1.68
C VAL A 15 -7.80 0.34 -2.95
N ARG A 16 -8.70 -0.65 -3.11
CA ARG A 16 -8.78 -1.48 -4.33
C ARG A 16 -9.12 -0.64 -5.56
N ALA A 17 -10.10 0.24 -5.46
CA ALA A 17 -10.51 1.12 -6.55
C ALA A 17 -9.40 2.11 -6.94
N LEU A 18 -8.73 2.70 -5.95
CA LEU A 18 -7.60 3.61 -6.18
C LEU A 18 -6.39 2.89 -6.79
N ALA A 19 -6.10 1.66 -6.37
CA ALA A 19 -5.04 0.85 -6.97
C ALA A 19 -5.34 0.56 -8.46
N ALA A 20 -6.58 0.20 -8.78
CA ALA A 20 -7.01 -0.01 -10.16
C ALA A 20 -6.88 1.27 -11.01
N PHE A 21 -7.23 2.43 -10.45
CA PHE A 21 -7.04 3.73 -11.11
C PHE A 21 -5.55 4.02 -11.38
N LEU A 22 -4.68 3.81 -10.39
CA LEU A 22 -3.24 4.03 -10.53
C LEU A 22 -2.63 3.10 -11.60
N LYS A 23 -3.06 1.84 -11.63
CA LYS A 23 -2.64 0.87 -12.65
C LYS A 23 -3.10 1.30 -14.04
N LYS A 24 -4.39 1.65 -14.19
CA LYS A 24 -4.96 2.11 -15.46
C LYS A 24 -4.30 3.39 -15.97
N SER A 25 -3.87 4.27 -15.07
CA SER A 25 -3.21 5.51 -15.47
C SER A 25 -1.86 5.26 -16.14
N GLY A 26 -1.15 4.18 -15.81
CA GLY A 26 0.17 3.86 -16.39
C GLY A 26 1.30 4.84 -16.05
N LYS A 27 1.04 5.88 -15.26
CA LYS A 27 2.01 6.94 -14.91
C LYS A 27 2.87 6.62 -13.70
N LEU A 28 2.48 5.62 -12.91
CA LEU A 28 3.23 5.22 -11.73
C LEU A 28 4.40 4.31 -12.17
N LYS A 29 5.63 4.82 -12.04
CA LYS A 29 6.84 4.03 -12.31
C LYS A 29 6.97 2.94 -11.25
N VAL A 30 6.79 1.69 -11.68
CA VAL A 30 7.04 0.52 -10.85
C VAL A 30 8.55 0.26 -10.81
N PRO A 31 9.14 0.00 -9.63
CA PRO A 31 10.54 -0.36 -9.53
C PRO A 31 10.83 -1.67 -10.26
N GLU A 32 12.02 -1.78 -10.86
CA GLU A 32 12.44 -3.00 -11.58
C GLU A 32 12.48 -4.22 -10.67
N TRP A 33 12.82 -4.05 -9.39
CA TRP A 33 12.90 -5.14 -8.42
C TRP A 33 11.54 -5.61 -7.87
N ALA A 34 10.41 -5.05 -8.32
CA ALA A 34 9.11 -5.27 -7.68
C ALA A 34 8.64 -6.74 -7.68
N ASP A 35 9.17 -7.56 -8.57
CA ASP A 35 8.91 -8.99 -8.76
C ASP A 35 9.84 -9.90 -7.94
N THR A 36 11.01 -9.41 -7.52
CA THR A 36 12.03 -10.21 -6.82
C THR A 36 11.97 -10.11 -5.30
N VAL A 37 11.36 -9.05 -4.76
CA VAL A 37 11.42 -8.74 -3.33
C VAL A 37 10.26 -9.31 -2.54
N LYS A 38 10.54 -9.57 -1.26
CA LYS A 38 9.52 -9.61 -0.20
C LYS A 38 9.40 -8.26 0.47
N LEU A 39 8.20 -7.93 0.96
CA LEU A 39 7.88 -6.57 1.44
C LEU A 39 8.58 -6.16 2.74
N ALA A 40 9.10 -7.12 3.50
CA ALA A 40 9.83 -6.85 4.73
C ALA A 40 10.64 -8.07 5.18
N LYS A 41 11.65 -7.84 6.03
CA LYS A 41 12.45 -8.91 6.66
C LYS A 41 11.62 -9.94 7.44
N HIS A 42 10.48 -9.51 7.99
CA HIS A 42 9.59 -10.36 8.78
C HIS A 42 8.61 -11.20 7.94
N LYS A 43 8.56 -10.98 6.62
CA LYS A 43 7.83 -11.85 5.70
C LYS A 43 8.76 -12.97 5.22
N GLU A 44 8.20 -14.13 4.97
CA GLU A 44 8.93 -15.29 4.44
C GLU A 44 8.77 -15.36 2.92
N LEU A 45 7.58 -15.05 2.40
CA LEU A 45 7.23 -15.09 0.98
C LEU A 45 7.00 -13.69 0.39
N ALA A 46 7.13 -13.58 -0.93
CA ALA A 46 6.73 -12.42 -1.71
C ALA A 46 5.19 -12.29 -1.76
N PRO A 47 4.66 -11.09 -2.09
CA PRO A 47 3.23 -10.92 -2.35
C PRO A 47 2.74 -11.82 -3.48
N TYR A 48 1.55 -12.41 -3.32
CA TYR A 48 0.92 -13.20 -4.38
C TYR A 48 0.31 -12.34 -5.50
N ASP A 49 -0.08 -11.10 -5.19
CA ASP A 49 -0.57 -10.16 -6.20
C ASP A 49 0.62 -9.44 -6.84
N GLU A 50 0.82 -9.66 -8.14
CA GLU A 50 1.84 -8.96 -8.95
C GLU A 50 1.64 -7.42 -8.92
N ASN A 51 0.41 -6.96 -8.70
CA ASN A 51 0.06 -5.55 -8.63
C ASN A 51 0.18 -4.96 -7.22
N TRP A 52 0.87 -5.65 -6.31
CA TRP A 52 1.02 -5.22 -4.91
C TRP A 52 1.54 -3.78 -4.79
N PHE A 53 2.37 -3.33 -5.73
CA PHE A 53 2.95 -1.98 -5.71
C PHE A 53 1.89 -0.90 -5.86
N TYR A 54 0.88 -1.10 -6.73
CA TYR A 54 -0.25 -0.18 -6.89
C TYR A 54 -1.12 -0.15 -5.63
N THR A 55 -1.38 -1.32 -5.04
CA THR A 55 -2.10 -1.42 -3.77
C THR A 55 -1.34 -0.73 -2.64
N ARG A 56 -0.01 -0.87 -2.59
CA ARG A 56 0.86 -0.19 -1.63
C ARG A 56 0.85 1.33 -1.82
N ALA A 57 0.92 1.80 -3.06
CA ALA A 57 0.84 3.22 -3.37
C ALA A 57 -0.52 3.82 -2.96
N ALA A 58 -1.62 3.15 -3.29
CA ALA A 58 -2.97 3.55 -2.89
C ALA A 58 -3.14 3.62 -1.36
N SER A 59 -2.68 2.60 -0.64
CA SER A 59 -2.70 2.57 0.83
C SER A 59 -1.87 3.74 1.42
N THR A 60 -0.71 4.03 0.84
CA THR A 60 0.19 5.08 1.32
C THR A 60 -0.39 6.46 1.07
N ALA A 61 -0.97 6.71 -0.11
CA ALA A 61 -1.67 7.96 -0.42
C ALA A 61 -2.84 8.20 0.53
N ARG A 62 -3.64 7.16 0.80
CA ARG A 62 -4.74 7.25 1.79
C ARG A 62 -4.23 7.56 3.20
N HIS A 63 -3.14 6.92 3.62
CA HIS A 63 -2.56 7.17 4.94
C HIS A 63 -2.08 8.62 5.08
N LEU A 64 -1.40 9.16 4.06
CA LEU A 64 -0.96 10.56 4.03
C LEU A 64 -2.13 11.53 4.04
N TYR A 65 -3.23 11.21 3.34
CA TYR A 65 -4.45 12.01 3.37
C TYR A 65 -5.07 12.08 4.78
N LEU A 66 -5.11 10.95 5.50
CA LEU A 66 -5.69 10.89 6.85
C LEU A 66 -4.76 11.45 7.93
N ARG A 67 -3.45 11.23 7.78
CA ARG A 67 -2.42 11.62 8.74
C ARG A 67 -1.21 12.16 7.98
N GLY A 68 -1.27 13.45 7.69
CA GLY A 68 -0.18 14.19 7.06
C GLY A 68 1.11 14.17 7.89
N GLY A 69 2.22 14.58 7.27
CA GLY A 69 3.54 14.64 7.92
C GLY A 69 4.19 13.28 8.18
N ALA A 70 3.64 12.19 7.65
CA ALA A 70 4.23 10.86 7.79
C ALA A 70 5.39 10.65 6.78
N GLY A 71 6.61 10.50 7.30
CA GLY A 71 7.79 10.15 6.51
C GLY A 71 8.02 8.64 6.38
N VAL A 72 9.15 8.28 5.77
CA VAL A 72 9.54 6.89 5.49
C VAL A 72 9.54 6.01 6.75
N GLY A 73 10.10 6.48 7.87
CA GLY A 73 10.12 5.74 9.14
C GLY A 73 8.73 5.47 9.72
N SER A 74 7.81 6.42 9.57
CA SER A 74 6.40 6.25 9.98
C SER A 74 5.73 5.17 9.15
N MET A 75 5.93 5.19 7.83
CA MET A 75 5.39 4.16 6.93
C MET A 75 5.97 2.78 7.22
N ALA A 76 7.28 2.69 7.51
CA ALA A 76 7.91 1.45 7.92
C ALA A 76 7.30 0.87 9.21
N LYS A 77 6.88 1.74 10.15
CA LYS A 77 6.17 1.33 11.37
C LYS A 77 4.74 0.87 11.09
N VAL A 78 3.98 1.61 10.28
CA VAL A 78 2.59 1.29 9.91
C VAL A 78 2.51 -0.05 9.17
N TYR A 79 3.43 -0.29 8.24
CA TYR A 79 3.52 -1.54 7.48
C TYR A 79 4.44 -2.59 8.13
N GLY A 80 4.87 -2.33 9.38
CA GLY A 80 5.61 -3.27 10.19
C GLY A 80 4.76 -4.48 10.56
N GLY A 81 5.40 -5.49 11.13
CA GLY A 81 4.72 -6.71 11.52
C GLY A 81 5.56 -7.58 12.43
N ARG A 82 4.92 -8.60 12.98
CA ARG A 82 5.57 -9.59 13.85
C ARG A 82 6.53 -10.44 13.02
N GLN A 83 7.75 -10.61 13.53
CA GLN A 83 8.75 -11.53 12.98
C GLN A 83 8.80 -12.80 13.83
N ARG A 84 8.58 -13.96 13.20
CA ARG A 84 8.86 -15.26 13.83
C ARG A 84 10.38 -15.44 13.88
N ARG A 85 10.94 -15.83 15.04
CA ARG A 85 12.38 -15.92 15.28
C ARG A 85 12.94 -17.35 15.20
N GLY A 86 12.23 -18.24 14.51
CA GLY A 86 12.54 -19.68 14.53
C GLY A 86 11.94 -20.35 15.76
N VAL A 87 12.64 -21.39 16.23
CA VAL A 87 12.42 -22.11 17.50
C VAL A 87 13.45 -21.66 18.51
#